data_AF-A0A5B0X637-F1
#
_entry.id   AF-A0A5B0X637-F1
#
_cell.length_a   1.000
_cell.length_b   1.000
_cell.length_c   1.000
_cell.angle_alpha   90.00
_cell.angle_beta   90.00
_cell.angle_gamma   90.00
#
_symmetry.space_group_name_H-M   'P 1'
#
loop_
_entity.id
_entity.type
_entity.pdbx_description
1 polymer ?
#
loop_
_entity_poly.entity_id
_entity_poly.type
_entity_poly.pdbx_seq_one_letter_code
_entity_poly.pdbx_strand_id
1 'polypeptide(L)'
;MVNTISLTLTALAALAAASASLADSTQARCDIYPKGEDHASASLDCTFSQRQGHVVISREDGVTHDLVPVDDVAGNFRDQQGNAVYRESGLGSAGLIFRLPGESVYVYWMTTAMNTDADKDSPTYPYSTDDYDATTLLPCRTGEQAGFGSCPAGIARMEGGEASITLTSPAGEEFTINFMRDYVNATGGREVKAVLEGDLWTVEINGGAEVYRVPLQAIEGG
;
A
#
# COMPACT_ATOMS: atom_id res chain seq x y z
N MET A 1 -35.85 74.80 -3.44
CA MET A 1 -35.73 73.59 -2.61
C MET A 1 -35.13 72.51 -3.49
N VAL A 2 -33.85 72.20 -3.27
CA VAL A 2 -33.09 71.23 -4.08
C VAL A 2 -33.13 69.91 -3.30
N ASN A 3 -33.73 68.87 -3.87
CA ASN A 3 -33.79 67.55 -3.25
C ASN A 3 -32.90 66.60 -4.06
N THR A 4 -31.72 66.33 -3.52
CA THR A 4 -30.69 65.45 -4.10
C THR A 4 -31.12 63.99 -3.95
N ILE A 5 -31.25 63.27 -5.06
CA ILE A 5 -31.49 61.82 -5.11
C ILE A 5 -30.13 61.12 -5.02
N SER A 6 -29.83 60.48 -3.89
CA SER A 6 -28.65 59.63 -3.73
C SER A 6 -28.90 58.25 -4.34
N LEU A 7 -28.15 57.91 -5.38
CA LEU A 7 -28.12 56.59 -6.01
C LEU A 7 -27.02 55.77 -5.31
N THR A 8 -27.39 54.84 -4.42
CA THR A 8 -26.44 53.89 -3.84
C THR A 8 -26.34 52.64 -4.71
N LEU A 9 -25.23 52.53 -5.44
CA LEU A 9 -24.85 51.36 -6.22
C LEU A 9 -24.27 50.29 -5.26
N THR A 10 -25.06 49.29 -4.90
CA THR A 10 -24.57 48.16 -4.09
C THR A 10 -23.92 47.14 -5.03
N ALA A 11 -22.59 47.11 -5.07
CA ALA A 11 -21.83 46.10 -5.79
C ALA A 11 -21.93 44.76 -5.04
N LEU A 12 -22.72 43.83 -5.58
CA LEU A 12 -22.80 42.45 -5.08
C LEU A 12 -21.55 41.70 -5.56
N ALA A 13 -20.49 41.72 -4.76
CA ALA A 13 -19.30 40.91 -4.99
C ALA A 13 -19.64 39.43 -4.77
N ALA A 14 -19.97 38.73 -5.86
CA ALA A 14 -20.07 37.27 -5.84
C ALA A 14 -18.66 36.69 -5.63
N LEU A 15 -18.33 36.35 -4.38
CA LEU A 15 -17.20 35.47 -4.09
C LEU A 15 -17.54 34.10 -4.68
N ALA A 16 -17.04 33.83 -5.87
CA ALA A 16 -16.89 32.47 -6.36
C ALA A 16 -15.83 31.81 -5.48
N ALA A 17 -16.27 31.16 -4.39
CA ALA A 17 -15.46 30.17 -3.73
C ALA A 17 -15.21 29.07 -4.76
N ALA A 18 -14.01 29.03 -5.33
CA ALA A 18 -13.52 27.84 -6.00
C ALA A 18 -13.48 26.75 -4.94
N SER A 19 -14.55 25.97 -4.84
CA SER A 19 -14.52 24.70 -4.16
C SER A 19 -13.42 23.89 -4.84
N ALA A 20 -12.29 23.71 -4.15
CA ALA A 20 -11.39 22.63 -4.47
C ALA A 20 -12.25 21.36 -4.37
N SER A 21 -12.71 20.85 -5.51
CA SER A 21 -13.25 19.50 -5.56
C SER A 21 -12.10 18.62 -5.10
N LEU A 22 -12.21 18.08 -3.89
CA LEU A 22 -11.39 16.94 -3.50
C LEU A 22 -11.73 15.85 -4.51
N ALA A 23 -10.84 15.72 -5.48
CA ALA A 23 -10.82 14.63 -6.41
C ALA A 23 -10.93 13.31 -5.63
N ASP A 24 -11.76 12.35 -6.06
CA ASP A 24 -11.76 10.97 -5.55
C ASP A 24 -10.47 10.22 -5.97
N SER A 25 -9.33 10.86 -5.71
CA SER A 25 -7.99 10.38 -5.99
C SER A 25 -7.21 10.28 -4.69
N THR A 26 -6.45 9.21 -4.55
CA THR A 26 -5.58 8.96 -3.40
C THR A 26 -4.16 8.66 -3.88
N GLN A 27 -3.18 9.04 -3.07
CA GLN A 27 -1.82 8.51 -3.23
C GLN A 27 -1.84 7.01 -2.92
N ALA A 28 -0.96 6.27 -3.57
CA ALA A 28 -0.87 4.82 -3.49
C ALA A 28 0.56 4.36 -3.84
N ARG A 29 0.94 3.18 -3.34
CA ARG A 29 2.10 2.44 -3.86
C ARG A 29 1.60 1.49 -4.94
N CYS A 30 2.26 1.44 -6.08
CA CYS A 30 1.98 0.53 -7.16
C CYS A 30 3.11 -0.49 -7.30
N ASP A 31 2.81 -1.77 -7.09
CA ASP A 31 3.71 -2.87 -7.43
C ASP A 31 3.34 -3.42 -8.81
N ILE A 32 4.34 -3.53 -9.68
CA ILE A 32 4.17 -3.87 -11.10
C ILE A 32 4.64 -5.29 -11.36
N TYR A 33 3.75 -6.17 -11.76
CA TYR A 33 4.03 -7.58 -12.07
C TYR A 33 3.93 -7.79 -13.59
N PRO A 34 5.04 -8.00 -14.31
CA PRO A 34 4.96 -8.36 -15.71
C PRO A 34 4.13 -9.62 -15.93
N LYS A 35 3.52 -9.75 -17.11
CA LYS A 35 2.64 -10.90 -17.40
C LYS A 35 3.36 -12.24 -17.18
N GLY A 36 2.80 -13.06 -16.29
CA GLY A 36 3.29 -14.40 -16.01
C GLY A 36 4.40 -14.46 -14.97
N GLU A 37 4.86 -13.31 -14.48
CA GLU A 37 5.81 -13.22 -13.36
C GLU A 37 5.07 -13.26 -12.03
N ASP A 38 5.73 -13.85 -11.04
CA ASP A 38 5.24 -13.99 -9.65
C ASP A 38 5.86 -12.97 -8.69
N HIS A 39 6.72 -12.09 -9.19
CA HIS A 39 7.38 -11.03 -8.44
C HIS A 39 7.20 -9.68 -9.13
N ALA A 40 7.17 -8.62 -8.32
CA ALA A 40 7.12 -7.26 -8.85
C ALA A 40 8.45 -6.90 -9.49
N SER A 41 8.43 -6.35 -10.70
CA SER A 41 9.60 -5.77 -11.36
C SER A 41 9.90 -4.35 -10.88
N ALA A 42 8.91 -3.68 -10.30
CA ALA A 42 9.04 -2.34 -9.73
C ALA A 42 8.00 -2.10 -8.64
N SER A 43 8.36 -1.28 -7.65
CA SER A 43 7.48 -0.69 -6.65
C SER A 43 7.66 0.82 -6.72
N LEU A 44 6.58 1.55 -7.01
CA LEU A 44 6.62 2.97 -7.34
C LEU A 44 5.50 3.72 -6.64
N ASP A 45 5.68 5.03 -6.46
CA ASP A 45 4.58 5.89 -6.08
C ASP A 45 3.58 6.02 -7.25
N CYS A 46 2.30 6.09 -6.92
CA CYS A 46 1.26 6.30 -7.89
C CYS A 46 0.07 7.08 -7.30
N THR A 47 -0.75 7.63 -8.19
CA THR A 47 -2.04 8.23 -7.84
C THR A 47 -3.14 7.37 -8.43
N PHE A 48 -4.03 6.88 -7.57
CA PHE A 48 -5.24 6.15 -7.97
C PHE A 48 -6.43 7.10 -7.94
N SER A 49 -7.29 7.09 -8.95
CA SER A 49 -8.54 7.84 -8.97
C SER A 49 -9.68 6.97 -9.49
N GLN A 50 -10.84 7.01 -8.83
CA GLN A 50 -12.05 6.37 -9.34
C GLN A 50 -13.26 7.32 -9.31
N ARG A 51 -13.84 7.63 -10.48
CA ARG A 51 -15.01 8.51 -10.60
C ARG A 51 -16.01 7.97 -11.60
N GLN A 52 -17.28 7.84 -11.19
CA GLN A 52 -18.35 7.32 -12.04
C GLN A 52 -18.00 5.96 -12.69
N GLY A 53 -17.29 5.12 -11.93
CA GLY A 53 -16.79 3.83 -12.43
C GLY A 53 -15.54 3.91 -13.30
N HIS A 54 -15.12 5.08 -13.77
CA HIS A 54 -13.85 5.27 -14.48
C HIS A 54 -12.66 5.21 -13.53
N VAL A 55 -11.60 4.48 -13.87
CA VAL A 55 -10.39 4.35 -13.06
C VAL A 55 -9.20 4.94 -13.79
N VAL A 56 -8.39 5.74 -13.08
CA VAL A 56 -7.11 6.24 -13.57
C VAL A 56 -6.03 5.88 -12.55
N ILE A 57 -4.93 5.28 -13.02
CA ILE A 57 -3.74 4.95 -12.24
C ILE A 57 -2.56 5.65 -12.90
N SER A 58 -2.01 6.67 -12.25
CA SER A 58 -0.85 7.43 -12.74
C SER A 58 0.38 7.05 -11.93
N ARG A 59 1.34 6.38 -12.56
CA ARG A 59 2.60 5.91 -11.94
C ARG A 59 3.68 6.98 -12.04
N GLU A 60 4.60 6.98 -11.09
CA GLU A 60 5.75 7.89 -11.07
C GLU A 60 6.68 7.72 -12.28
N ASP A 61 6.78 6.51 -12.84
CA ASP A 61 7.56 6.23 -14.06
C ASP A 61 6.95 6.80 -15.35
N GLY A 62 5.87 7.58 -15.23
CA GLY A 62 5.21 8.27 -16.32
C GLY A 62 4.16 7.43 -17.06
N VAL A 63 3.98 6.16 -16.69
CA VAL A 63 2.92 5.31 -17.25
C VAL A 63 1.58 5.67 -16.61
N THR A 64 0.54 5.80 -17.43
CA THR A 64 -0.84 6.00 -16.94
C THR A 64 -1.74 4.92 -17.50
N HIS A 65 -2.51 4.28 -16.63
CA HIS A 65 -3.59 3.37 -17.00
C HIS A 65 -4.91 4.12 -16.85
N ASP A 66 -5.60 4.33 -17.96
CA ASP A 66 -6.89 4.99 -18.03
C ASP A 66 -7.91 3.93 -18.47
N LEU A 67 -8.82 3.61 -17.54
CA LEU A 67 -9.65 2.42 -17.55
C LEU A 67 -11.13 2.80 -17.54
N VAL A 68 -11.80 2.51 -18.66
CA VAL A 68 -13.22 2.80 -18.86
C VAL A 68 -14.05 1.57 -18.47
N PRO A 69 -15.09 1.68 -17.62
CA PRO A 69 -15.92 0.55 -17.24
C PRO A 69 -16.67 -0.04 -18.45
N VAL A 70 -16.86 -1.35 -18.43
CA VAL A 70 -17.63 -2.07 -19.46
C VAL A 70 -18.97 -2.49 -18.88
N ASP A 71 -20.05 -1.95 -19.47
CA ASP A 71 -21.42 -2.17 -19.02
C ASP A 71 -21.59 -1.87 -17.52
N ASP A 72 -22.64 -2.41 -16.89
CA ASP A 72 -22.87 -2.30 -15.44
C ASP A 72 -22.15 -3.41 -14.65
N VAL A 73 -21.16 -4.10 -15.23
CA VAL A 73 -20.43 -5.17 -14.56
C VAL A 73 -19.23 -4.61 -13.81
N ALA A 74 -19.36 -4.57 -12.49
CA ALA A 74 -18.30 -4.09 -11.62
C ALA A 74 -17.00 -4.90 -11.82
N GLY A 75 -15.88 -4.19 -11.98
CA GLY A 75 -14.56 -4.79 -12.09
C GLY A 75 -14.11 -5.09 -13.52
N ASN A 76 -14.94 -4.87 -14.54
CA ASN A 76 -14.56 -5.03 -15.94
C ASN A 76 -14.31 -3.67 -16.60
N PHE A 77 -13.17 -3.53 -17.25
CA PHE A 77 -12.74 -2.27 -17.87
C PHE A 77 -12.13 -2.49 -19.26
N ARG A 78 -11.97 -1.39 -19.99
CA ARG A 78 -11.12 -1.28 -21.17
C ARG A 78 -10.02 -0.26 -20.93
N ASP A 79 -8.79 -0.60 -21.33
CA ASP A 79 -7.68 0.36 -21.36
C ASP A 79 -7.78 1.33 -22.56
N GLN A 80 -6.82 2.23 -22.68
CA GLN A 80 -6.76 3.22 -23.76
C GLN A 80 -6.62 2.61 -25.16
N GLN A 81 -6.23 1.34 -25.27
CA GLN A 81 -6.13 0.60 -26.53
C GLN A 81 -7.36 -0.30 -26.77
N GLY A 82 -8.34 -0.29 -25.85
CA GLY A 82 -9.56 -1.08 -25.92
C GLY A 82 -9.42 -2.52 -25.43
N ASN A 83 -8.28 -2.91 -24.86
CA ASN A 83 -8.08 -4.25 -24.32
C ASN A 83 -8.81 -4.42 -23.00
N ALA A 84 -9.21 -5.65 -22.70
CA ALA A 84 -9.87 -5.97 -21.44
C ALA A 84 -8.90 -5.85 -20.25
N VAL A 85 -9.39 -5.20 -19.19
CA VAL A 85 -8.71 -5.09 -17.89
C VAL A 85 -9.69 -5.52 -16.81
N TYR A 86 -9.20 -6.31 -15.86
CA TYR A 86 -10.03 -6.84 -14.77
C TYR A 86 -9.52 -6.36 -13.43
N ARG A 87 -10.44 -5.90 -12.56
CA ARG A 87 -10.15 -5.64 -11.16
C ARG A 87 -10.46 -6.87 -10.34
N GLU A 88 -9.45 -7.37 -9.65
CA GLU A 88 -9.56 -8.53 -8.77
C GLU A 88 -9.56 -8.11 -7.30
N SER A 89 -10.33 -8.87 -6.51
CA SER A 89 -10.15 -8.92 -5.07
C SER A 89 -8.95 -9.79 -4.76
N GLY A 90 -8.01 -9.29 -3.97
CA GLY A 90 -6.83 -10.06 -3.55
C GLY A 90 -5.98 -9.37 -2.49
N LEU A 91 -6.18 -8.07 -2.27
CA LEU A 91 -5.48 -7.27 -1.26
C LEU A 91 -6.39 -6.86 -0.07
N GLY A 92 -7.63 -7.36 -0.02
CA GLY A 92 -8.56 -7.00 1.06
C GLY A 92 -8.78 -5.49 1.16
N SER A 93 -8.64 -4.94 2.37
CA SER A 93 -8.72 -3.50 2.64
C SER A 93 -7.45 -2.73 2.24
N ALA A 94 -6.33 -3.41 2.01
CA ALA A 94 -5.04 -2.77 1.76
C ALA A 94 -4.93 -2.18 0.35
N GLY A 95 -5.76 -2.63 -0.60
CA GLY A 95 -5.60 -2.21 -1.99
C GLY A 95 -6.50 -2.89 -3.00
N LEU A 96 -6.16 -2.71 -4.27
CA LEU A 96 -6.82 -3.32 -5.42
C LEU A 96 -5.80 -3.89 -6.40
N ILE A 97 -6.20 -4.93 -7.14
CA ILE A 97 -5.37 -5.52 -8.20
C ILE A 97 -6.04 -5.23 -9.55
N PHE A 98 -5.27 -4.72 -10.51
CA PHE A 98 -5.70 -4.55 -11.89
C PHE A 98 -4.88 -5.48 -12.79
N ARG A 99 -5.55 -6.36 -13.53
CA ARG A 99 -4.95 -7.29 -14.50
C ARG A 99 -5.06 -6.71 -15.90
N LEU A 100 -3.95 -6.22 -16.44
CA LEU A 100 -3.82 -5.73 -17.81
C LEU A 100 -3.24 -6.83 -18.72
N PRO A 101 -3.32 -6.68 -20.07
CA PRO A 101 -2.83 -7.71 -20.98
C PRO A 101 -1.33 -8.03 -20.86
N GLY A 102 -0.52 -7.04 -20.47
CA GLY A 102 0.94 -7.11 -20.41
C GLY A 102 1.54 -7.10 -18.99
N GLU A 103 0.77 -6.69 -17.98
CA GLU A 103 1.22 -6.60 -16.58
C GLU A 103 0.01 -6.63 -15.64
N SER A 104 0.27 -6.79 -14.35
CA SER A 104 -0.69 -6.53 -13.28
C SER A 104 -0.18 -5.37 -12.43
N VAL A 105 -1.08 -4.49 -12.03
CA VAL A 105 -0.79 -3.37 -11.14
C VAL A 105 -1.49 -3.60 -9.82
N TYR A 106 -0.71 -3.74 -8.76
CA TYR A 106 -1.19 -3.90 -7.40
C TYR A 106 -1.13 -2.53 -6.75
N VAL A 107 -2.30 -1.92 -6.53
CA VAL A 107 -2.45 -0.58 -5.97
C VAL A 107 -2.69 -0.71 -4.47
N TYR A 108 -1.71 -0.33 -3.67
CA TYR A 108 -1.81 -0.26 -2.21
C TYR A 108 -2.12 1.16 -1.79
N TRP A 109 -3.10 1.35 -0.91
CA TRP A 109 -3.47 2.70 -0.46
C TRP A 109 -2.33 3.32 0.35
N MET A 110 -1.88 4.51 -0.06
CA MET A 110 -1.11 5.39 0.82
C MET A 110 -2.13 6.30 1.49
N THR A 111 -2.70 5.85 2.59
CA THR A 111 -3.73 6.60 3.32
C THR A 111 -3.10 7.74 4.10
N THR A 112 -2.68 8.84 3.47
CA THR A 112 -2.29 10.11 4.16
C THR A 112 -1.25 9.94 5.30
N ALA A 113 -0.59 8.79 5.36
CA ALA A 113 0.27 8.32 6.46
C ALA A 113 1.75 8.28 6.06
N MET A 114 2.07 8.87 4.91
CA MET A 114 3.43 9.33 4.67
C MET A 114 3.59 10.71 5.32
N ASN A 115 4.02 10.68 6.58
CA ASN A 115 4.66 11.75 7.35
C ASN A 115 3.77 12.82 8.01
N THR A 116 3.41 12.59 9.28
CA THR A 116 3.56 13.69 10.24
C THR A 116 4.99 13.70 10.78
N ASP A 117 5.54 14.85 11.15
CA ASP A 117 6.87 14.91 11.78
C ASP A 117 6.92 14.16 13.12
N ALA A 118 5.76 13.87 13.73
CA ALA A 118 5.67 13.05 14.93
C ALA A 118 5.94 11.56 14.66
N ASP A 119 5.60 11.05 13.47
CA ASP A 119 5.80 9.63 13.11
C ASP A 119 7.27 9.32 12.82
N LYS A 120 8.04 10.31 12.33
CA LYS A 120 9.49 10.16 12.09
C LYS A 120 10.29 9.89 13.37
N ASP A 121 9.76 10.30 14.52
CA ASP A 121 10.37 10.07 15.83
C ASP A 121 9.94 8.73 16.45
N SER A 122 9.04 7.97 15.79
CA SER A 122 8.62 6.66 16.24
C SER A 122 9.75 5.63 16.12
N PRO A 123 9.97 4.76 17.14
CA PRO A 123 10.93 3.66 17.04
C PRO A 123 10.65 2.69 15.90
N THR A 124 9.40 2.62 15.44
CA THR A 124 8.97 1.72 14.35
C THR A 124 8.85 2.42 13.01
N TYR A 125 9.29 3.68 12.89
CA TYR A 125 9.32 4.39 11.61
C TYR A 125 10.04 3.53 10.54
N PRO A 126 9.51 3.42 9.31
CA PRO A 126 8.42 4.21 8.71
C PRO A 126 6.99 3.72 9.02
N TYR A 127 6.80 2.70 9.85
CA TYR A 127 5.50 2.08 10.09
C TYR A 127 4.70 2.78 11.19
N SER A 128 3.43 3.05 10.91
CA SER A 128 2.43 3.62 11.82
C SER A 128 1.20 2.72 11.96
N THR A 129 0.51 2.81 13.09
CA THR A 129 -0.78 2.11 13.31
C THR A 129 -1.94 2.71 12.54
N ASP A 130 -1.72 3.83 11.84
CA ASP A 130 -2.70 4.35 10.89
C ASP A 130 -2.82 3.47 9.64
N ASP A 131 -1.72 2.79 9.26
CA ASP A 131 -1.64 1.91 8.07
C ASP A 131 -1.65 0.41 8.42
N TYR A 132 -1.30 0.07 9.66
CA TYR A 132 -1.12 -1.29 10.12
C TYR A 132 -1.91 -1.55 11.41
N ASP A 133 -2.38 -2.77 11.62
CA ASP A 133 -3.08 -3.14 12.87
C ASP A 133 -2.17 -3.04 14.10
N ALA A 134 -0.86 -3.17 13.90
CA ALA A 134 0.16 -2.93 14.90
C ALA A 134 1.49 -2.58 14.24
N THR A 135 2.37 -1.90 14.98
CA THR A 135 3.77 -1.73 14.60
C THR A 135 4.67 -2.26 15.70
N THR A 136 5.86 -2.75 15.33
CA THR A 136 6.79 -3.32 16.29
C THR A 136 8.24 -3.25 15.81
N LEU A 137 9.15 -3.54 16.74
CA LEU A 137 10.55 -3.80 16.47
C LEU A 137 10.80 -5.30 16.57
N LEU A 138 10.91 -5.97 15.43
CA LEU A 138 11.20 -7.39 15.37
C LEU A 138 12.68 -7.65 15.66
N PRO A 139 13.02 -8.62 16.52
CA PRO A 139 14.39 -9.08 16.61
C PRO A 139 14.85 -9.63 15.26
N CYS A 140 15.90 -9.04 14.70
CA CYS A 140 16.44 -9.42 13.41
C CYS A 140 17.97 -9.46 13.43
N ARG A 141 18.60 -10.22 12.53
CA ARG A 141 20.05 -10.26 12.37
C ARG A 141 20.47 -10.63 10.95
N THR A 142 21.69 -10.25 10.59
CA THR A 142 22.38 -10.70 9.38
C THR A 142 23.43 -11.75 9.72
N GLY A 143 23.31 -12.92 9.11
CA GLY A 143 24.22 -14.05 9.31
C GLY A 143 24.02 -14.81 10.63
N GLU A 144 24.51 -16.05 10.64
CA GLU A 144 24.21 -17.03 11.71
C GLU A 144 24.90 -16.76 13.06
N GLN A 145 25.89 -15.89 13.12
CA GLN A 145 26.71 -15.64 14.31
C GLN A 145 26.53 -14.23 14.88
N ALA A 146 25.76 -13.36 14.19
CA ALA A 146 25.50 -12.02 14.69
C ALA A 146 24.47 -12.05 15.83
N GLY A 147 24.61 -11.09 16.75
CA GLY A 147 23.58 -10.79 17.75
C GLY A 147 22.34 -10.21 17.09
N PHE A 148 21.19 -10.36 17.75
CA PHE A 148 19.94 -9.76 17.27
C PHE A 148 19.93 -8.25 17.52
N GLY A 149 19.69 -7.49 16.46
CA GLY A 149 19.23 -6.11 16.51
C GLY A 149 17.71 -6.03 16.42
N SER A 150 17.21 -4.85 16.06
CA SER A 150 15.78 -4.56 15.97
C SER A 150 15.44 -3.98 14.60
N CYS A 151 14.49 -4.59 13.91
CA CYS A 151 14.00 -4.16 12.60
C CYS A 151 12.58 -3.61 12.76
N PRO A 152 12.31 -2.37 12.34
CA PRO A 152 10.95 -1.82 12.36
C PRO A 152 10.07 -2.62 11.41
N ALA A 153 8.84 -2.87 11.83
CA ALA A 153 7.85 -3.61 11.06
C ALA A 153 6.42 -3.10 11.31
N GLY A 154 5.62 -3.09 10.25
CA GLY A 154 4.17 -2.94 10.27
C GLY A 154 3.50 -4.30 10.09
N ILE A 155 2.45 -4.55 10.88
CA ILE A 155 1.71 -5.81 10.92
C ILE A 155 0.28 -5.56 10.43
N ALA A 156 -0.09 -6.19 9.32
CA ALA A 156 -1.45 -6.26 8.84
C ALA A 156 -1.99 -7.69 9.05
N ARG A 157 -2.94 -7.84 9.98
CA ARG A 157 -3.56 -9.12 10.32
C ARG A 157 -4.74 -9.39 9.40
N MET A 158 -4.99 -10.66 9.18
CA MET A 158 -6.05 -11.16 8.32
C MET A 158 -6.90 -12.17 9.09
N GLU A 159 -8.11 -12.41 8.58
CA GLU A 159 -9.03 -13.36 9.20
C GLU A 159 -8.47 -14.79 9.17
N GLY A 160 -8.63 -15.51 10.29
CA GLY A 160 -8.21 -16.90 10.38
C GLY A 160 -6.72 -17.11 10.69
N GLY A 161 -6.10 -16.15 11.39
CA GLY A 161 -4.75 -16.29 11.95
C GLY A 161 -3.63 -16.12 10.93
N GLU A 162 -3.88 -15.34 9.87
CA GLU A 162 -2.88 -14.99 8.85
C GLU A 162 -2.44 -13.54 9.05
N ALA A 163 -1.24 -13.19 8.60
CA ALA A 163 -0.78 -11.80 8.61
C ALA A 163 0.30 -11.51 7.58
N SER A 164 0.35 -10.27 7.11
CA SER A 164 1.45 -9.71 6.32
C SER A 164 2.25 -8.77 7.21
N ILE A 165 3.56 -9.00 7.28
CA ILE A 165 4.49 -8.19 8.04
C ILE A 165 5.44 -7.49 7.07
N THR A 166 5.25 -6.19 6.88
CA THR A 166 6.17 -5.35 6.10
C THR A 166 7.26 -4.83 7.03
N LEU A 167 8.53 -4.97 6.66
CA LEU A 167 9.64 -4.58 7.52
C LEU A 167 10.80 -3.99 6.73
N THR A 168 11.62 -3.21 7.44
CA THR A 168 12.91 -2.74 6.93
C THR A 168 14.01 -3.68 7.41
N SER A 169 14.70 -4.33 6.49
CA SER A 169 15.81 -5.24 6.77
C SER A 169 16.99 -4.52 7.43
N PRO A 170 17.95 -5.26 8.03
CA PRO A 170 19.19 -4.66 8.51
C PRO A 170 20.01 -3.94 7.42
N ALA A 171 19.81 -4.28 6.15
CA ALA A 171 20.44 -3.63 5.01
C ALA A 171 19.70 -2.35 4.55
N GLY A 172 18.56 -2.02 5.17
CA GLY A 172 17.73 -0.86 4.81
C GLY A 172 16.74 -1.12 3.68
N GLU A 173 16.65 -2.35 3.20
CA GLU A 173 15.68 -2.75 2.17
C GLU A 173 14.32 -3.08 2.80
N GLU A 174 13.22 -2.59 2.22
CA GLU A 174 11.87 -2.95 2.62
C GLU A 174 11.36 -4.20 1.88
N PHE A 175 10.76 -5.13 2.60
CA PHE A 175 10.03 -6.25 2.03
C PHE A 175 8.95 -6.76 2.99
N THR A 176 8.10 -7.67 2.52
CA THR A 176 6.99 -8.22 3.30
C THR A 176 7.15 -9.73 3.49
N ILE A 177 6.99 -10.20 4.72
CA ILE A 177 6.86 -11.63 5.07
C ILE A 177 5.37 -11.92 5.26
N ASN A 178 4.82 -12.87 4.51
CA ASN A 178 3.42 -13.29 4.66
C ASN A 178 3.35 -14.62 5.40
N PHE A 179 2.58 -14.62 6.48
CA PHE A 179 2.24 -15.79 7.27
C PHE A 179 0.83 -16.24 6.85
N MET A 180 0.78 -17.28 6.03
CA MET A 180 -0.46 -17.94 5.61
C MET A 180 -0.71 -19.15 6.51
N ARG A 181 -1.94 -19.71 6.48
CA ARG A 181 -2.28 -20.89 7.30
C ARG A 181 -1.30 -22.05 7.18
N ASP A 182 -0.85 -22.33 5.96
CA ASP A 182 -0.08 -23.54 5.66
C ASP A 182 1.38 -23.27 5.29
N TYR A 183 1.78 -22.01 5.10
CA TYR A 183 3.15 -21.66 4.68
C TYR A 183 3.50 -20.20 4.99
N VAL A 184 4.80 -19.92 4.98
CA VAL A 184 5.36 -18.56 5.10
C VAL A 184 6.17 -18.26 3.85
N ASN A 185 6.00 -17.07 3.28
CA ASN A 185 6.80 -16.60 2.14
C ASN A 185 7.21 -15.13 2.32
N ALA A 186 8.02 -14.61 1.39
CA ALA A 186 8.42 -13.22 1.38
C ALA A 186 8.43 -12.64 -0.03
N THR A 187 8.24 -11.32 -0.15
CA THR A 187 8.27 -10.62 -1.43
C THR A 187 9.70 -10.48 -1.99
N GLY A 188 9.81 -10.20 -3.29
CA GLY A 188 11.09 -9.96 -3.97
C GLY A 188 11.97 -11.19 -4.19
N GLY A 189 11.35 -12.37 -4.41
CA GLY A 189 12.07 -13.59 -4.80
C GLY A 189 12.94 -14.21 -3.69
N ARG A 190 12.66 -13.87 -2.43
CA ARG A 190 13.38 -14.35 -1.26
C ARG A 190 13.02 -15.80 -0.93
N GLU A 191 14.03 -16.64 -0.74
CA GLU A 191 13.82 -17.97 -0.19
C GLU A 191 13.50 -17.86 1.29
N VAL A 192 12.45 -18.55 1.74
CA VAL A 192 11.99 -18.50 3.15
C VAL A 192 11.96 -19.88 3.75
N LYS A 193 12.55 -20.01 4.93
CA LYS A 193 12.36 -21.15 5.82
C LYS A 193 11.88 -20.62 7.17
N ALA A 194 10.66 -21.00 7.56
CA ALA A 194 10.06 -20.57 8.81
C ALA A 194 9.75 -21.78 9.70
N VAL A 195 10.07 -21.65 10.99
CA VAL A 195 9.78 -22.66 12.00
C VAL A 195 9.12 -21.99 13.21
N LEU A 196 7.99 -22.52 13.65
CA LEU A 196 7.33 -22.10 14.89
C LEU A 196 7.79 -22.99 16.03
N GLU A 197 8.40 -22.40 17.05
CA GLU A 197 8.74 -23.07 18.30
C GLU A 197 8.02 -22.38 19.47
N GLY A 198 7.05 -23.07 20.06
CA GLY A 198 6.18 -22.46 21.07
C GLY A 198 5.35 -21.34 20.46
N ASP A 199 5.55 -20.12 20.93
CA ASP A 199 4.88 -18.90 20.45
C ASP A 199 5.81 -18.01 19.61
N LEU A 200 6.95 -18.52 19.14
CA LEU A 200 7.92 -17.74 18.39
C LEU A 200 8.24 -18.36 17.04
N TRP A 201 7.92 -17.65 15.97
CA TRP A 201 8.42 -17.96 14.64
C TRP A 201 9.87 -17.52 14.51
N THR A 202 10.71 -18.41 13.98
CA THR A 202 12.02 -18.09 13.43
C THR A 202 11.94 -18.17 11.91
N VAL A 203 12.13 -17.04 11.24
CA VAL A 203 12.08 -16.92 9.78
C VAL A 203 13.49 -16.66 9.26
N GLU A 204 14.02 -17.61 8.50
CA GLU A 204 15.29 -17.53 7.79
C GLU A 204 15.03 -17.11 6.34
N ILE A 205 15.73 -16.06 5.90
CA ILE A 205 15.71 -15.56 4.52
C ILE A 205 17.01 -15.96 3.83
N ASN A 206 16.91 -16.46 2.59
CA ASN A 206 18.05 -16.80 1.72
C ASN A 206 19.10 -17.68 2.43
N GLY A 207 18.66 -18.81 2.99
CA GLY A 207 19.53 -19.75 3.70
C GLY A 207 20.11 -19.22 5.02
N GLY A 208 19.40 -18.31 5.70
CA GLY A 208 19.82 -17.75 6.98
C GLY A 208 20.74 -16.53 6.86
N ALA A 209 20.87 -15.95 5.67
CA ALA A 209 21.54 -14.67 5.45
C ALA A 209 20.90 -13.57 6.31
N GLU A 210 19.58 -13.62 6.47
CA GLU A 210 18.84 -12.83 7.46
C GLU A 210 17.92 -13.74 8.28
N VAL A 211 17.77 -13.42 9.56
CA VAL A 211 16.92 -14.17 10.49
C VAL A 211 16.04 -13.19 11.24
N TYR A 212 14.74 -13.45 11.25
CA TYR A 212 13.72 -12.67 11.94
C TYR A 212 13.01 -13.53 12.98
N ARG A 213 12.72 -12.95 14.14
CA ARG A 213 11.91 -13.59 15.18
C ARG A 213 10.58 -12.88 15.30
N VAL A 214 9.49 -13.61 15.07
CA VAL A 214 8.14 -13.05 15.03
C VAL A 214 7.29 -13.75 16.09
N PRO A 215 6.85 -13.04 17.14
CA PRO A 215 5.93 -13.62 18.12
C PRO A 215 4.60 -14.01 17.46
N LEU A 216 3.99 -15.11 17.87
CA LEU A 216 2.72 -15.59 17.34
C LEU A 216 1.61 -14.54 17.51
N GLN A 217 1.66 -13.75 18.57
CA GLN A 217 0.73 -12.66 18.85
C GLN A 217 0.83 -11.51 17.83
N ALA A 218 1.95 -11.40 17.11
CA ALA A 218 2.02 -10.51 15.96
C ALA A 218 1.03 -10.95 14.89
N ILE A 219 0.86 -12.25 14.69
CA ILE A 219 -0.05 -12.82 13.68
C ILE A 219 -1.48 -12.86 14.19
N GLU A 220 -1.71 -13.41 15.38
CA GLU A 220 -3.05 -13.70 15.89
C GLU A 220 -3.74 -12.49 16.54
N GLY A 221 -2.97 -11.48 16.94
CA GLY A 221 -3.46 -10.41 17.81
C GLY A 221 -3.42 -10.78 19.29
N GLY A 222 -3.99 -9.92 20.13
CA GLY A 222 -4.08 -10.09 21.58
C GLY A 222 -5.52 -10.01 22.08
#